data_AF-A0A1X3HE22-F1
#
_entry.id   AF-A0A1X3HE22-F1
#
_cell.length_a   1.000
_cell.length_b   1.000
_cell.length_c   1.000
_cell.angle_alpha   90.00
_cell.angle_beta   90.00
_cell.angle_gamma   90.00
#
_symmetry.space_group_name_H-M   'P 1'
#
loop_
_entity.id
_entity.type
_entity.pdbx_description
1 polymer ?
#
loop_
_entity_poly.entity_id
_entity_poly.type
_entity_poly.pdbx_seq_one_letter_code
_entity_poly.pdbx_strand_id
1 'polypeptide(L)'
;MLDHTLKSDVTARRLEVITETGRRRWFSKDDKARIVEETLVSGAVVSEIARRHGLTPQQVFTWRRQARRLPTPMADDPPFVPAVVDALVPAVAVGHERKTARRKAKPDIGGIEIEAEGVTIRVGRGADVAMIAAIVHALKASR
;
A
#
# COMPACT_ATOMS: atom_id res chain seq x y z
N MET A 1 6.04 41.22 39.66
CA MET A 1 6.38 41.20 38.22
C MET A 1 6.34 39.73 37.80
N LEU A 2 5.24 39.34 37.13
CA LEU A 2 4.92 38.08 36.43
C LEU A 2 5.03 36.74 37.19
N ASP A 3 3.90 36.33 37.80
CA ASP A 3 3.60 34.93 38.11
C ASP A 3 3.32 34.16 36.81
N HIS A 4 4.16 33.18 36.48
CA HIS A 4 3.90 32.25 35.38
C HIS A 4 3.02 31.09 35.86
N THR A 5 1.73 31.38 36.05
CA THR A 5 0.68 30.35 36.07
C THR A 5 0.57 29.77 34.67
N LEU A 6 1.39 28.75 34.38
CA LEU A 6 1.20 27.87 33.24
C LEU A 6 -0.02 26.97 33.54
N LYS A 7 -1.23 27.52 33.36
CA LYS A 7 -2.42 26.71 33.08
C LYS A 7 -2.22 26.08 31.71
N SER A 8 -1.49 24.98 31.69
CA SER A 8 -1.43 24.11 30.53
C SER A 8 -2.74 23.32 30.50
N ASP A 9 -3.76 23.90 29.88
CA ASP A 9 -4.95 23.16 29.42
C ASP A 9 -4.59 22.28 28.22
N VAL A 10 -3.50 21.53 28.35
CA VAL A 10 -3.03 20.58 27.36
C VAL A 10 -3.89 19.34 27.57
N THR A 11 -4.97 19.25 26.80
CA THR A 11 -5.72 18.00 26.64
C THR A 11 -4.73 16.91 26.26
N ALA A 12 -4.40 16.04 27.22
CA ALA A 12 -3.44 14.97 27.03
C ALA A 12 -3.92 14.09 25.87
N ARG A 13 -3.17 14.09 24.76
CA ARG A 13 -3.44 13.19 23.64
C ARG A 13 -2.94 11.80 24.03
N ARG A 14 -3.81 10.80 23.92
CA ARG A 14 -3.46 9.38 24.15
C ARG A 14 -2.34 8.98 23.18
N LEU A 15 -1.18 8.64 23.75
CA LEU A 15 -0.05 8.07 23.02
C LEU A 15 -0.13 6.55 23.15
N GLU A 16 -0.27 5.84 22.02
CA GLU A 16 -0.17 4.39 21.99
C GLU A 16 1.30 4.01 21.77
N VAL A 17 1.92 3.41 22.79
CA VAL A 17 3.29 2.90 22.74
C VAL A 17 3.24 1.52 22.11
N ILE A 18 3.76 1.38 20.88
CA ILE A 18 3.88 0.10 20.20
C ILE A 18 5.11 -0.61 20.78
N THR A 19 4.88 -1.49 21.76
CA THR A 19 5.93 -2.27 22.46
C THR A 19 6.35 -3.54 21.70
N GLU A 20 5.81 -3.78 20.51
CA GLU A 20 6.15 -4.96 19.72
C GLU A 20 7.57 -4.80 19.14
N THR A 21 8.43 -5.75 19.48
CA THR A 21 9.84 -5.80 19.12
C THR A 21 10.03 -5.92 17.61
N GLY A 22 10.07 -4.77 16.92
CA GLY A 22 10.79 -4.55 15.66
C GLY A 22 10.41 -5.36 14.42
N ARG A 23 9.44 -6.28 14.46
CA ARG A 23 9.01 -7.03 13.27
C ARG A 23 7.81 -6.32 12.64
N ARG A 24 7.98 -5.90 11.38
CA ARG A 24 6.87 -5.34 10.59
C ARG A 24 5.75 -6.36 10.50
N ARG A 25 4.61 -6.07 11.14
CA ARG A 25 3.42 -6.93 11.12
C ARG A 25 3.01 -7.25 9.69
N TRP A 26 3.07 -8.53 9.32
CA TRP A 26 2.60 -9.02 8.03
C TRP A 26 1.14 -9.44 8.15
N PHE A 27 0.31 -8.94 7.24
CA PHE A 27 -1.08 -9.36 7.11
C PHE A 27 -1.21 -10.28 5.89
N SER A 28 -1.75 -11.47 6.10
CA SER A 28 -2.09 -12.38 5.00
C SER A 28 -3.17 -11.76 4.11
N LYS A 29 -3.40 -12.34 2.92
CA LYS A 29 -4.50 -11.89 2.04
C LYS A 29 -5.85 -12.08 2.73
N ASP A 30 -6.00 -13.18 3.48
CA ASP A 30 -7.23 -13.53 4.16
C ASP A 30 -7.50 -12.60 5.34
N ASP A 31 -6.46 -12.25 6.12
CA ASP A 31 -6.58 -11.25 7.18
C ASP A 31 -7.01 -9.89 6.63
N LYS A 32 -6.42 -9.46 5.50
CA LYS A 32 -6.81 -8.21 4.85
C LYS A 32 -8.26 -8.27 4.36
N ALA A 33 -8.68 -9.39 3.78
CA ALA A 33 -10.04 -9.58 3.29
C ALA A 33 -11.05 -9.51 4.44
N ARG A 34 -10.77 -10.20 5.56
CA ARG A 34 -11.61 -10.19 6.76
C ARG A 34 -11.76 -8.79 7.35
N ILE A 35 -10.66 -8.04 7.45
CA ILE A 35 -10.70 -6.67 7.95
C ILE A 35 -11.49 -5.77 7.00
N VAL A 36 -11.33 -5.93 5.69
CA VAL A 36 -12.11 -5.17 4.70
C VAL A 36 -13.60 -5.50 4.82
N GLU A 37 -13.97 -6.77 4.96
CA GLU A 37 -15.35 -7.20 5.13
C GLU A 37 -16.00 -6.59 6.38
N GLU A 38 -15.27 -6.54 7.51
CA GLU A 38 -15.72 -5.88 8.74
C GLU A 38 -16.07 -4.39 8.48
N THR A 39 -15.35 -3.71 7.58
CA THR A 39 -15.65 -2.32 7.21
C THR A 39 -16.85 -2.13 6.26
N LEU A 40 -17.39 -3.21 5.70
CA LEU A 40 -18.54 -3.15 4.79
C LEU A 40 -19.87 -3.32 5.54
N VAL A 41 -19.84 -3.70 6.82
CA VAL A 41 -21.02 -3.78 7.67
C VAL A 41 -21.66 -2.40 7.85
N SER A 42 -22.99 -2.32 7.82
CA SER A 42 -23.71 -1.06 8.06
C SER A 42 -23.38 -0.50 9.44
N GLY A 43 -23.08 0.80 9.50
CA GLY A 43 -22.65 1.47 10.74
C GLY A 43 -21.19 1.24 11.14
N ALA A 44 -20.39 0.52 10.33
CA ALA A 44 -18.98 0.30 10.62
C ALA A 44 -18.16 1.60 10.58
N VAL A 45 -17.43 1.88 11.66
CA VAL A 45 -16.50 3.01 11.75
C VAL A 45 -15.09 2.52 11.41
N VAL A 46 -14.61 2.88 10.21
CA VAL A 46 -13.30 2.45 9.68
C VAL A 46 -12.15 2.77 10.64
N SER A 47 -12.20 3.92 11.31
CA SER A 47 -11.15 4.34 12.24
C SER A 47 -11.09 3.49 13.51
N GLU A 48 -12.22 2.99 13.98
CA GLU A 48 -12.28 2.09 15.14
C GLU A 48 -11.75 0.71 14.79
N ILE A 49 -12.19 0.18 13.64
CA ILE A 49 -11.71 -1.10 13.10
C ILE A 49 -10.20 -1.03 12.88
N ALA A 50 -9.69 0.08 12.31
CA ALA A 50 -8.26 0.26 12.11
C ALA A 50 -7.49 0.21 13.44
N ARG A 51 -7.93 0.92 14.48
CA ARG A 51 -7.29 0.89 15.81
C ARG A 51 -7.30 -0.52 16.42
N ARG A 52 -8.42 -1.25 16.34
CA ARG A 52 -8.53 -2.63 16.84
C ARG A 52 -7.50 -3.56 16.20
N HIS A 53 -7.21 -3.34 14.91
CA HIS A 53 -6.25 -4.14 14.14
C HIS A 53 -4.83 -3.55 14.15
N GLY A 54 -4.54 -2.49 14.91
CA GLY A 54 -3.22 -1.83 14.92
C GLY A 54 -2.85 -1.20 13.57
N LEU A 55 -3.86 -0.75 12.82
CA LEU A 55 -3.74 -0.17 11.49
C LEU A 55 -4.06 1.31 11.50
N THR A 56 -3.54 2.02 10.50
CA THR A 56 -4.02 3.37 10.19
C THR A 56 -5.29 3.30 9.35
N PRO A 57 -6.26 4.24 9.51
CA PRO A 57 -7.47 4.27 8.67
C PRO A 57 -7.14 4.33 7.18
N GLN A 58 -6.07 5.05 6.80
CA GLN A 58 -5.60 5.19 5.42
C GLN A 58 -5.19 3.83 4.79
N GLN A 59 -4.58 2.95 5.57
CA GLN A 59 -4.25 1.59 5.12
C GLN A 59 -5.52 0.79 4.80
N VAL A 60 -6.52 0.87 5.66
CA VAL A 60 -7.80 0.19 5.47
C VAL A 60 -8.54 0.73 4.24
N PHE A 61 -8.57 2.05 4.03
CA PHE A 61 -9.15 2.64 2.80
C PHE A 61 -8.42 2.20 1.53
N THR A 62 -7.09 2.07 1.60
CA THR A 62 -6.29 1.57 0.48
C THR A 62 -6.68 0.14 0.14
N TRP A 63 -6.84 -0.73 1.15
CA TRP A 63 -7.27 -2.11 0.95
C TRP A 63 -8.70 -2.21 0.43
N ARG A 64 -9.64 -1.38 0.93
CA ARG A 64 -11.01 -1.31 0.37
C ARG A 64 -11.00 -0.95 -1.12
N ARG A 65 -10.14 0.00 -1.54
CA ARG A 65 -10.00 0.37 -2.96
C ARG A 65 -9.41 -0.77 -3.79
N GLN A 66 -8.46 -1.52 -3.23
CA GLN A 66 -7.86 -2.68 -3.91
C GLN A 66 -8.86 -3.83 -4.05
N ALA A 67 -9.67 -4.09 -3.02
CA ALA A 67 -10.71 -5.12 -3.05
C ALA A 67 -11.76 -4.84 -4.13
N ARG A 68 -12.17 -3.57 -4.33
CA ARG A 68 -13.08 -3.19 -5.43
C ARG A 68 -12.49 -3.33 -6.84
N ARG A 69 -11.17 -3.42 -6.96
CA ARG A 69 -10.46 -3.56 -8.25
C ARG A 69 -10.19 -5.01 -8.62
N LEU A 70 -10.33 -5.94 -7.66
CA LEU A 70 -10.38 -7.34 -8.02
C LEU A 70 -11.65 -7.52 -8.86
N PRO A 71 -11.56 -8.13 -10.06
CA PRO A 71 -12.74 -8.37 -10.85
C PRO A 71 -13.65 -9.30 -10.06
N THR A 72 -14.64 -8.72 -9.39
CA THR A 72 -15.89 -9.43 -9.12
C THR A 72 -16.34 -9.96 -10.49
N PRO A 73 -16.66 -11.25 -10.66
CA PRO A 73 -17.34 -11.68 -11.87
C PRO A 73 -18.59 -10.80 -11.98
N MET A 74 -18.58 -9.88 -12.94
CA MET A 74 -19.60 -8.86 -13.10
C MET A 74 -20.90 -9.56 -13.43
N ALA A 75 -21.69 -9.87 -12.41
CA ALA A 75 -23.13 -9.99 -12.57
C ALA A 75 -23.65 -8.55 -12.65
N ASP A 76 -24.00 -8.15 -13.87
CA ASP A 76 -24.93 -7.06 -14.17
C ASP A 76 -24.50 -5.62 -13.81
N ASP A 77 -23.28 -5.22 -14.15
CA ASP A 77 -22.97 -3.79 -14.31
C ASP A 77 -23.33 -3.38 -15.76
N PRO A 78 -24.21 -2.38 -15.98
CA PRO A 78 -24.56 -1.95 -17.33
C PRO A 78 -23.32 -1.44 -18.07
N PRO A 79 -23.11 -1.82 -19.34
CA PRO A 79 -21.93 -1.39 -20.07
C PRO A 79 -21.97 0.14 -20.22
N PHE A 80 -20.94 0.82 -19.72
CA PHE A 80 -20.67 2.19 -20.11
C PHE A 80 -20.44 2.21 -21.62
N VAL A 81 -21.40 2.77 -22.37
CA VAL A 81 -21.28 2.92 -23.82
C VAL A 81 -20.46 4.19 -24.10
N PRO A 82 -19.40 4.11 -24.92
CA PRO A 82 -18.64 5.30 -25.32
C PRO A 82 -19.52 6.31 -26.05
N ALA A 83 -19.47 7.59 -25.65
CA ALA A 83 -20.11 8.66 -26.40
C ALA A 83 -19.32 8.90 -27.70
N VAL A 84 -19.95 8.66 -28.85
CA VAL A 84 -19.39 8.99 -30.16
C VAL A 84 -19.70 10.45 -30.46
N VAL A 85 -18.67 11.29 -30.48
CA VAL A 85 -18.76 12.66 -31.02
C VAL A 85 -18.42 12.61 -32.51
N ASP A 86 -19.35 13.07 -33.35
CA ASP A 86 -19.16 13.12 -34.80
C ASP A 86 -18.10 14.17 -35.12
N ALA A 87 -17.05 13.76 -35.84
CA ALA A 87 -15.89 14.61 -36.07
C ALA A 87 -16.17 15.58 -37.23
N LEU A 88 -16.69 16.76 -36.92
CA LEU A 88 -16.47 17.92 -37.76
C LEU A 88 -15.83 19.04 -36.95
N VAL A 89 -14.62 19.40 -37.40
CA VAL A 89 -13.71 20.49 -36.98
C VAL A 89 -12.73 20.15 -35.84
N PRO A 90 -11.39 20.23 -36.08
CA PRO A 90 -10.39 19.98 -35.06
C PRO A 90 -10.26 21.20 -34.14
N ALA A 91 -10.93 21.17 -32.99
CA ALA A 91 -10.62 22.08 -31.90
C ALA A 91 -9.38 21.56 -31.15
N VAL A 92 -8.23 22.16 -31.48
CA VAL A 92 -6.97 22.20 -30.72
C VAL A 92 -7.07 21.64 -29.30
N ALA A 93 -6.53 20.44 -29.13
CA ALA A 93 -6.24 19.87 -27.82
C ALA A 93 -5.14 20.70 -27.16
N VAL A 94 -5.52 21.54 -26.20
CA VAL A 94 -4.56 22.15 -25.25
C VAL A 94 -4.02 21.00 -24.41
N GLY A 95 -2.86 20.48 -24.83
CA GLY A 95 -2.11 19.49 -24.10
C GLY A 95 -1.61 20.08 -22.78
N HIS A 96 -2.30 19.79 -21.69
CA HIS A 96 -1.65 19.87 -20.38
C HIS A 96 -0.64 18.73 -20.31
N GLU A 97 0.64 19.09 -20.44
CA GLU A 97 1.76 18.22 -20.09
C GLU A 97 1.61 17.74 -18.66
N ARG A 98 0.99 16.56 -18.50
CA ARG A 98 1.11 15.79 -17.27
C ARG A 98 2.56 15.34 -17.19
N LYS A 99 3.35 16.12 -16.45
CA LYS A 99 4.69 15.73 -15.99
C LYS A 99 4.64 14.25 -15.63
N THR A 100 5.37 13.44 -16.40
CA THR A 100 5.44 12.00 -16.22
C THR A 100 5.90 11.71 -14.80
N ALA A 101 4.95 11.41 -13.92
CA ALA A 101 5.25 10.81 -12.63
C ALA A 101 6.04 9.54 -12.96
N ARG A 102 7.33 9.54 -12.61
CA ARG A 102 8.22 8.38 -12.72
C ARG A 102 7.43 7.16 -12.29
N ARG A 103 7.11 6.28 -13.25
CA ARG A 103 6.57 4.94 -12.97
C ARG A 103 7.58 4.31 -12.02
N LYS A 104 7.30 4.31 -10.72
CA LYS A 104 8.01 3.40 -9.81
C LYS A 104 7.79 2.03 -10.42
N ALA A 105 8.89 1.39 -10.84
CA ALA A 105 8.86 0.06 -11.40
C ALA A 105 7.98 -0.80 -10.49
N LYS A 106 6.92 -1.35 -11.06
CA LYS A 106 6.00 -2.26 -10.38
C LYS A 106 6.88 -3.33 -9.72
N PRO A 107 6.81 -3.55 -8.40
CA PRO A 107 7.55 -4.66 -7.81
C PRO A 107 7.05 -5.92 -8.48
N ASP A 108 7.97 -6.66 -9.09
CA ASP A 108 7.66 -7.87 -9.83
C ASP A 108 7.10 -8.90 -8.83
N ILE A 109 5.82 -9.26 -8.97
CA ILE A 109 5.05 -10.09 -8.02
C ILE A 109 5.46 -11.57 -8.13
N GLY A 110 6.71 -11.85 -8.48
CA GLY A 110 7.21 -13.21 -8.70
C GLY A 110 8.70 -13.39 -8.46
N GLY A 111 9.35 -12.43 -7.79
CA GLY A 111 10.76 -12.54 -7.46
C GLY A 111 11.03 -13.17 -6.10
N ILE A 112 12.13 -13.92 -5.99
CA ILE A 112 12.62 -14.48 -4.73
C ILE A 112 13.42 -13.39 -4.01
N GLU A 113 13.12 -13.13 -2.73
CA GLU A 113 13.84 -12.18 -1.88
C GLU A 113 14.62 -12.95 -0.82
N ILE A 114 15.93 -12.72 -0.74
CA ILE A 114 16.84 -13.36 0.22
C ILE A 114 17.46 -12.26 1.08
N GLU A 115 17.33 -12.38 2.40
CA GLU A 115 17.95 -11.46 3.36
C GLU A 115 19.11 -12.17 4.08
N ALA A 116 20.30 -11.57 4.06
CA ALA A 116 21.48 -12.05 4.76
C ALA A 116 22.25 -10.86 5.33
N GLU A 117 22.49 -10.85 6.65
CA GLU A 117 23.32 -9.84 7.35
C GLU A 117 22.95 -8.37 7.04
N GLY A 118 21.66 -8.08 6.90
CA GLY A 118 21.16 -6.74 6.59
C GLY A 118 21.24 -6.36 5.09
N VAL A 119 21.72 -7.27 4.24
CA VAL A 119 21.70 -7.15 2.78
C VAL A 119 20.48 -7.88 2.24
N THR A 120 19.65 -7.17 1.46
CA THR A 120 18.48 -7.75 0.79
C THR A 120 18.75 -7.96 -0.70
N ILE A 121 18.77 -9.22 -1.13
CA ILE A 121 18.88 -9.61 -2.53
C ILE A 121 17.47 -9.83 -3.10
N ARG A 122 17.17 -9.22 -4.25
CA ARG A 122 15.91 -9.43 -4.98
C ARG A 122 16.18 -10.06 -6.33
N VAL A 123 15.58 -11.22 -6.57
CA VAL A 123 15.79 -12.04 -7.77
C VAL A 123 14.50 -12.04 -8.57
N GLY A 124 14.47 -11.35 -9.73
CA GLY A 124 13.32 -11.36 -10.64
C GLY A 124 13.17 -12.66 -11.44
N ARG A 125 12.05 -12.84 -12.14
CA ARG A 125 11.89 -13.99 -13.05
C ARG A 125 12.89 -13.89 -14.20
N GLY A 126 13.63 -14.98 -14.45
CA GLY A 126 14.67 -15.03 -15.48
C GLY A 126 16.06 -14.54 -15.04
N ALA A 127 16.27 -14.35 -13.73
CA ALA A 127 17.60 -14.08 -13.20
C ALA A 127 18.56 -15.24 -13.46
N ASP A 128 19.78 -14.89 -13.88
CA ASP A 128 20.82 -15.87 -14.18
C ASP A 128 21.29 -16.59 -12.91
N VAL A 129 21.31 -17.92 -12.98
CA VAL A 129 21.70 -18.82 -11.89
C VAL A 129 23.16 -18.60 -11.50
N ALA A 130 24.05 -18.36 -12.47
CA ALA A 130 25.46 -18.14 -12.20
C ALA A 130 25.68 -16.85 -11.39
N MET A 131 24.95 -15.79 -11.75
CA MET A 131 24.98 -14.53 -11.01
C MET A 131 24.45 -14.67 -9.58
N ILE A 132 23.34 -15.40 -9.38
CA ILE A 132 22.79 -15.65 -8.03
C ILE A 132 23.79 -16.45 -7.17
N ALA A 133 24.38 -17.50 -7.73
CA ALA A 133 25.37 -18.33 -7.03
C ALA A 133 26.61 -17.53 -6.65
N ALA A 134 27.12 -16.68 -7.54
CA ALA A 134 28.26 -15.82 -7.27
C ALA A 134 28.00 -14.85 -6.10
N ILE A 135 26.80 -14.24 -6.07
CA ILE A 135 26.40 -13.34 -4.97
C ILE A 135 26.35 -14.10 -3.64
N VAL A 136 25.76 -15.30 -3.62
CA VAL A 136 25.68 -16.12 -2.39
C VAL A 136 27.07 -16.56 -1.93
N HIS A 137 27.97 -16.92 -2.84
CA HIS A 137 29.36 -17.27 -2.50
C HIS A 137 30.14 -16.07 -1.96
N ALA A 138 29.99 -14.89 -2.55
CA ALA A 138 30.62 -13.67 -2.06
C ALA A 138 30.16 -13.33 -0.63
N LEU A 139 28.86 -13.46 -0.33
CA LEU A 139 28.34 -13.25 1.01
C LEU A 139 28.84 -14.30 2.02
N LYS A 140 29.00 -15.56 1.61
CA LYS A 140 29.57 -16.61 2.47
C LYS A 140 31.08 -16.45 2.72
N ALA A 141 31.82 -15.88 1.78
CA ALA A 141 33.27 -15.67 1.87
C ALA A 141 33.64 -14.40 2.66
N SER A 142 32.69 -13.49 2.85
CA SER A 142 32.85 -12.29 3.69
C SER A 142 32.61 -12.55 5.19
N ARG A 143 32.53 -13.82 5.59
CA ARG A 143 32.29 -14.29 6.95
C ARG A 143 33.56 -14.85 7.58
#